data_AF-A0A9P7FHS6-F1
#
_entry.id   AF-A0A9P7FHS6-F1
#
_cell.length_a   1.000
_cell.length_b   1.000
_cell.length_c   1.000
_cell.angle_alpha   90.00
_cell.angle_beta   90.00
_cell.angle_gamma   90.00
#
_symmetry.space_group_name_H-M   'P 1'
#
loop_
_entity.id
_entity.type
_entity.pdbx_description
1 polymer ?
#
loop_
_entity_poly.entity_id
_entity_poly.type
_entity_poly.pdbx_seq_one_letter_code
_entity_poly.pdbx_strand_id
1 'polypeptide(L)'
;ADIARGDDITSLKFTLVSWLMQTSLTLNSIIFHRNKFCLRFYHNTTEQLLCPVNYNWDDAAIWNYHPDYCAMFYSWPSYLYSDRYYNPKNPMKGLFKDELLMKAVKHIFTSPSSAE
;
A
#
# COMPACT_ATOMS: atom_id res chain seq x y z
N ALA A 1 4.09 4.55 -28.11
CA ALA A 1 4.44 3.75 -26.93
C ALA A 1 4.03 4.45 -25.63
N ASP A 2 4.29 5.76 -25.49
CA ASP A 2 3.98 6.50 -24.25
C ASP A 2 2.49 6.57 -23.86
N ILE A 3 1.57 6.59 -24.83
CA ILE A 3 0.13 6.69 -24.55
C ILE A 3 -0.38 5.45 -23.78
N ALA A 4 0.09 4.25 -24.15
CA ALA A 4 -0.32 3.00 -23.49
C ALA A 4 0.09 2.97 -22.00
N ARG A 5 1.28 3.49 -21.67
CA ARG A 5 1.74 3.58 -20.27
C ARG A 5 0.95 4.59 -19.45
N GLY A 6 0.45 5.66 -20.08
CA GLY A 6 -0.45 6.62 -19.44
C GLY A 6 -1.79 5.99 -19.03
N ASP A 7 -2.35 5.15 -19.89
CA ASP A 7 -3.59 4.41 -19.62
C ASP A 7 -3.40 3.34 -18.53
N ASP A 8 -2.25 2.65 -18.53
CA ASP A 8 -1.88 1.67 -17.50
C ASP A 8 -1.78 2.32 -16.10
N ILE A 9 -1.15 3.49 -15.98
CA ILE A 9 -1.06 4.24 -14.71
C ILE A 9 -2.45 4.71 -14.25
N THR A 10 -3.32 5.09 -15.20
CA THR A 10 -4.68 5.54 -14.88
C THR A 10 -5.56 4.39 -14.39
N SER A 11 -5.43 3.21 -15.00
CA SER A 11 -6.13 1.99 -14.58
C SER A 11 -5.60 1.40 -13.29
N LEU A 12 -4.32 1.59 -12.95
CA LEU A 12 -3.72 1.03 -11.73
C LEU A 12 -4.47 1.40 -10.45
N LYS A 13 -5.00 2.63 -10.34
CA LYS A 13 -5.75 3.06 -9.15
C LYS A 13 -6.99 2.21 -8.89
N PHE A 14 -7.64 1.81 -9.97
CA PHE A 14 -8.85 0.98 -9.98
C PHE A 14 -8.49 -0.48 -9.67
N THR A 15 -7.48 -1.01 -10.35
CA THR A 15 -7.00 -2.38 -10.14
C THR A 15 -6.47 -2.60 -8.72
N LEU A 16 -5.77 -1.61 -8.16
CA LEU A 16 -5.24 -1.68 -6.79
C LEU A 16 -6.37 -1.82 -5.76
N VAL A 17 -7.50 -1.14 -5.94
CA VAL A 17 -8.69 -1.31 -5.08
C VAL A 17 -9.19 -2.75 -5.14
N SER A 18 -9.29 -3.31 -6.35
CA SER A 18 -9.74 -4.68 -6.56
C SER A 18 -8.80 -5.69 -5.89
N TRP A 19 -7.49 -5.54 -6.05
CA TRP A 19 -6.49 -6.39 -5.39
C TRP A 19 -6.58 -6.29 -3.87
N LEU A 20 -6.69 -5.08 -3.32
CA LEU A 20 -6.86 -4.90 -1.87
C LEU A 20 -8.11 -5.64 -1.39
N MET A 21 -9.25 -5.49 -2.06
CA MET A 21 -10.49 -6.20 -1.72
C MET A 21 -10.32 -7.74 -1.76
N GLN A 22 -9.61 -8.28 -2.74
CA GLN A 22 -9.36 -9.72 -2.86
C GLN A 22 -8.43 -10.25 -1.76
N THR A 23 -7.36 -9.52 -1.43
CA THR A 23 -6.39 -9.93 -0.41
C THR A 23 -6.94 -9.79 1.01
N SER A 24 -8.00 -8.99 1.22
CA SER A 24 -8.54 -8.70 2.54
C SER A 24 -10.02 -9.04 2.66
N LEU A 25 -10.29 -10.34 2.85
CA LEU A 25 -11.59 -10.87 3.28
C LEU A 25 -12.07 -10.34 4.66
N THR A 26 -11.28 -9.51 5.34
CA THR A 26 -11.58 -8.88 6.64
C THR A 26 -11.78 -7.37 6.56
N LEU A 27 -11.82 -6.77 5.36
CA LEU A 27 -12.07 -5.33 5.20
C LEU A 27 -13.54 -5.00 5.47
N ASN A 28 -13.86 -4.59 6.70
CA ASN A 28 -15.17 -4.13 7.15
C ASN A 28 -15.68 -2.83 6.48
N SER A 29 -15.10 -2.41 5.36
CA SER A 29 -15.53 -1.22 4.64
C SER A 29 -15.22 -1.39 3.16
N ILE A 30 -16.29 -1.47 2.38
CA ILE A 30 -16.28 -1.58 0.93
C ILE A 30 -15.65 -0.30 0.39
N ILE A 31 -14.40 -0.38 -0.07
CA ILE A 31 -13.71 0.72 -0.74
C ILE A 31 -14.42 0.98 -2.08
N PHE A 32 -15.35 1.94 -2.12
CA PHE A 32 -16.07 2.26 -3.35
C PHE A 32 -15.11 2.79 -4.43
N HIS A 33 -14.91 1.97 -5.46
CA HIS A 33 -14.03 2.15 -6.62
C HIS A 33 -14.16 3.50 -7.35
N ARG A 34 -15.28 4.22 -7.17
CA ARG A 34 -15.61 5.45 -7.90
C ARG A 34 -15.51 6.72 -7.05
N ASN A 35 -15.24 6.61 -5.75
CA ASN A 35 -15.17 7.76 -4.85
C ASN A 35 -13.72 8.01 -4.42
N LYS A 36 -13.10 9.05 -4.99
CA LYS A 36 -11.73 9.50 -4.68
C LYS A 36 -11.54 9.85 -3.20
N PHE A 37 -12.61 10.17 -2.47
CA PHE A 37 -12.54 10.44 -1.03
C PHE A 37 -12.29 9.18 -0.18
N CYS A 38 -12.78 8.01 -0.62
CA CYS A 38 -12.64 6.75 0.13
C CYS A 38 -11.24 6.12 0.03
N LEU A 39 -10.37 6.67 -0.83
CA LEU A 39 -9.03 6.16 -1.12
C LEU A 39 -7.90 7.01 -0.51
N ARG A 40 -8.24 8.12 0.14
CA ARG A 40 -7.27 8.93 0.92
C ARG A 40 -7.22 8.44 2.38
N PHE A 41 -6.41 9.12 3.20
CA PHE A 41 -6.29 9.08 4.67
C PHE A 41 -7.62 9.24 5.44
N TYR A 42 -8.67 8.55 5.03
CA TYR A 42 -10.01 8.52 5.60
C TYR A 42 -10.45 7.08 5.87
N HIS A 43 -9.55 6.12 5.64
CA HIS A 43 -9.81 4.70 5.79
C HIS A 43 -8.67 4.07 6.58
N ASN A 44 -8.96 3.62 7.80
CA ASN A 44 -7.97 3.07 8.74
C ASN A 44 -7.08 2.01 8.10
N THR A 45 -7.59 1.22 7.16
CA THR A 45 -6.78 0.17 6.52
C THR A 45 -5.73 0.71 5.55
N THR A 46 -6.03 1.78 4.81
CA THR A 46 -5.04 2.39 3.91
C THR A 46 -3.95 3.07 4.73
N GLU A 47 -4.35 3.70 5.83
CA GLU A 47 -3.40 4.33 6.75
C GLU A 47 -2.54 3.30 7.48
N GLN A 48 -3.11 2.16 7.89
CA GLN A 48 -2.35 1.05 8.46
C GLN A 48 -1.32 0.48 7.46
N LEU A 49 -1.67 0.37 6.18
CA LEU A 49 -0.74 -0.07 5.13
C LEU A 49 0.40 0.93 4.91
N LEU A 50 0.09 2.22 5.00
CA LEU A 50 1.06 3.31 4.85
C LEU A 50 1.86 3.56 6.14
N CYS A 51 1.39 3.05 7.28
CA CYS A 51 2.06 3.16 8.56
C CYS A 51 3.48 2.59 8.43
N PRO A 52 4.51 3.36 8.81
CA PRO A 52 5.87 2.87 8.86
C PRO A 52 6.02 1.61 9.70
N VAL A 53 6.87 0.69 9.28
CA VAL A 53 7.13 -0.58 9.99
C VAL A 53 7.65 -0.42 11.42
N ASN A 54 8.25 0.73 11.72
CA ASN A 54 8.78 1.04 13.04
C ASN A 54 7.73 1.66 13.98
N TYR A 55 6.49 1.82 13.53
CA TYR A 55 5.38 2.36 14.31
C TYR A 55 4.29 1.32 14.52
N ASN A 56 3.65 1.38 15.69
CA ASN A 56 2.49 0.56 16.00
C ASN A 56 1.22 1.30 15.59
N TRP A 57 0.48 0.80 14.60
CA TRP A 57 -0.77 1.43 14.15
C TRP A 57 -1.83 1.51 15.25
N ASP A 58 -1.83 0.59 16.21
CA ASP A 58 -2.78 0.60 17.33
C ASP A 58 -2.47 1.68 18.38
N ASP A 59 -1.32 2.34 18.28
CA ASP A 59 -0.96 3.49 19.12
C ASP A 59 -1.69 4.75 18.61
N ALA A 60 -2.52 5.33 19.49
CA ALA A 60 -3.29 6.51 19.16
C ALA A 60 -2.45 7.74 18.81
N ALA A 61 -1.19 7.81 19.25
CA ALA A 61 -0.31 8.90 18.88
C ALA A 61 0.05 8.89 17.38
N ILE A 62 0.02 7.72 16.73
CA ILE A 62 0.33 7.56 15.30
C ILE A 62 -0.77 8.15 14.43
N TRP A 63 -2.02 7.76 14.64
CA TRP A 63 -3.14 8.27 13.84
C TRP A 63 -3.57 9.70 14.24
N ASN A 64 -3.10 10.22 15.37
CA ASN A 64 -3.24 11.63 15.76
C ASN A 64 -2.06 12.52 15.33
N TYR A 65 -1.10 12.00 14.55
CA TYR A 65 0.03 12.78 14.02
C TYR A 65 0.85 13.49 15.10
N HIS A 66 1.10 12.81 16.22
CA HIS A 66 1.86 13.38 17.34
C HIS A 66 3.29 13.78 16.90
N PRO A 67 3.80 14.97 17.28
CA PRO A 67 5.04 15.53 16.75
C PRO A 67 6.28 14.66 16.97
N ASP A 68 6.27 13.80 18.00
CA ASP A 68 7.37 12.89 18.32
C ASP A 68 7.53 11.73 17.31
N TYR A 69 6.51 11.47 16.48
CA TYR A 69 6.48 10.37 15.52
C TYR A 69 6.81 10.86 14.10
N CYS A 70 7.97 11.52 13.98
CA CYS A 70 8.47 11.97 12.70
C CYS A 70 9.12 10.80 11.94
N ALA A 71 8.56 10.47 10.77
CA ALA A 71 9.10 9.43 9.89
C ALA A 71 10.53 9.79 9.44
N MET A 72 11.47 8.87 9.66
CA MET A 72 12.86 9.02 9.20
C MET A 72 13.05 8.43 7.79
N PHE A 73 14.24 8.62 7.21
CA PHE A 73 14.55 8.14 5.85
C PHE A 73 14.39 6.62 5.63
N TYR A 74 14.35 5.85 6.72
CA TYR A 74 14.18 4.38 6.73
C TYR A 74 12.81 3.93 7.26
N SER A 75 11.89 4.88 7.52
CA SER A 75 10.52 4.61 7.96
C SER A 75 9.65 4.17 6.78
N TRP A 76 10.00 3.02 6.21
CA TRP A 76 9.29 2.43 5.08
C TRP A 76 7.87 1.98 5.50
N PRO A 77 6.85 2.27 4.69
CA PRO A 77 5.52 1.69 4.86
C PRO A 77 5.53 0.16 4.98
N SER A 78 4.68 -0.38 5.84
CA SER A 78 4.58 -1.82 6.09
C SER A 78 4.28 -2.63 4.82
N TYR A 79 3.48 -2.09 3.91
CA TYR A 79 3.15 -2.76 2.65
C TYR A 79 4.35 -2.95 1.71
N LEU A 80 5.51 -2.35 1.97
CA LEU A 80 6.70 -2.60 1.14
C LEU A 80 7.39 -3.92 1.49
N TYR A 81 7.07 -4.53 2.63
CA TYR A 81 7.70 -5.75 3.10
C TYR A 81 6.89 -7.00 2.71
N SER A 82 7.60 -8.08 2.34
CA SER A 82 6.97 -9.40 2.14
C SER A 82 6.15 -9.80 3.35
N ASP A 83 4.90 -10.23 3.11
CA ASP A 83 3.93 -10.61 4.15
C ASP A 83 3.69 -9.51 5.21
N ARG A 84 4.03 -8.26 4.89
CA ARG A 84 4.02 -7.11 5.81
C ARG A 84 4.87 -7.33 7.07
N TYR A 85 5.86 -8.22 6.99
CA TYR A 85 6.70 -8.59 8.12
C TYR A 85 8.03 -7.84 8.09
N TYR A 86 8.28 -7.06 9.15
CA TYR A 86 9.52 -6.34 9.36
C TYR A 86 10.45 -7.08 10.32
N ASN A 87 11.71 -7.27 9.92
CA ASN A 87 12.74 -7.82 10.80
C ASN A 87 13.69 -6.70 11.28
N PRO A 88 13.62 -6.27 12.55
CA PRO A 88 14.48 -5.20 13.05
C PRO A 88 15.97 -5.58 13.06
N LYS A 89 16.30 -6.88 13.10
CA LYS A 89 17.69 -7.36 13.03
C LYS A 89 18.26 -7.35 11.61
N ASN A 90 17.39 -7.33 10.60
CA ASN A 90 17.77 -7.23 9.19
C ASN A 90 16.71 -6.41 8.43
N PRO A 91 16.77 -5.07 8.49
CA PRO A 91 15.75 -4.18 7.94
C PRO A 91 15.54 -4.28 6.42
N MET A 92 16.52 -4.84 5.69
CA MET A 92 16.42 -5.05 4.25
C MET A 92 15.71 -6.36 3.90
N LYS A 93 15.55 -7.28 4.87
CA LYS A 93 14.89 -8.56 4.63
C LYS A 93 13.43 -8.31 4.29
N GLY A 94 13.04 -8.74 3.09
CA GLY A 94 11.66 -8.61 2.63
C GLY A 94 11.29 -7.25 2.06
N LEU A 95 12.19 -6.25 2.11
CA LEU A 95 11.91 -4.92 1.55
C LEU A 95 11.74 -4.99 0.03
N PHE A 96 10.71 -4.30 -0.47
CA PHE A 96 10.24 -4.30 -1.85
C PHE A 96 9.81 -5.68 -2.39
N LYS A 97 9.31 -6.56 -1.51
CA LYS A 97 8.88 -7.92 -1.89
C LYS A 97 7.41 -8.22 -1.58
N ASP A 98 6.62 -7.21 -1.26
CA ASP A 98 5.18 -7.40 -1.11
C ASP A 98 4.50 -7.72 -2.44
N GLU A 99 3.46 -8.55 -2.39
CA GLU A 99 2.74 -9.02 -3.57
C GLU A 99 2.04 -7.87 -4.31
N LEU A 100 1.45 -6.91 -3.57
CA LEU A 100 0.77 -5.76 -4.16
C LEU A 100 1.75 -4.86 -4.91
N LEU A 101 2.95 -4.68 -4.36
CA LEU A 101 4.02 -3.93 -5.02
C LEU A 101 4.47 -4.63 -6.31
N MET A 102 4.66 -5.96 -6.28
CA MET A 102 5.02 -6.74 -7.45
C MET A 102 3.94 -6.69 -8.54
N LYS A 103 2.67 -6.78 -8.16
CA LYS A 103 1.53 -6.61 -9.08
C LYS A 103 1.51 -5.22 -9.71
N ALA A 104 1.72 -4.16 -8.92
CA ALA A 104 1.79 -2.79 -9.44
C ALA A 104 2.95 -2.59 -10.43
N VAL A 105 4.15 -3.12 -10.14
CA VAL A 105 5.30 -3.05 -11.05
C VAL A 105 5.01 -3.79 -12.36
N LYS A 106 4.44 -5.00 -12.30
CA LYS A 106 4.05 -5.76 -13.50
C LYS A 106 2.99 -5.03 -14.32
N HIS A 107 1.99 -4.43 -13.67
CA HIS A 107 0.93 -3.67 -14.34
C HIS A 107 1.49 -2.47 -15.11
N ILE A 108 2.42 -1.71 -14.52
CA ILE A 108 3.00 -0.51 -15.14
C ILE A 108 4.04 -0.85 -16.21
N PHE A 109 4.95 -1.78 -15.91
CA PHE A 109 6.16 -1.98 -16.72
C PHE A 109 6.07 -3.18 -17.66
N THR A 110 5.18 -4.13 -17.41
CA THR A 110 4.94 -5.28 -18.29
C THR A 110 3.62 -5.07 -19.03
N SER A 111 2.49 -5.37 -18.39
CA SER A 111 1.13 -5.12 -18.89
C SER A 111 0.10 -5.33 -17.77
N PRO A 112 -1.11 -4.73 -17.87
CA PRO A 112 -2.19 -4.99 -16.91
C PRO A 112 -2.51 -6.48 -16.72
N SER A 113 -2.55 -7.24 -17.81
CA SER A 113 -2.83 -8.69 -17.79
C SER A 113 -1.76 -9.54 -17.08
N SER A 114 -0.54 -9.03 -16.91
CA SER A 114 0.54 -9.76 -16.23
C SER A 114 0.48 -9.65 -14.70
N ALA A 115 -0.37 -8.77 -14.18
CA ALA A 115 -0.54 -8.48 -12.76
C ALA A 115 -1.80 -9.12 -12.16
N GLU A 116 -2.62 -9.77 -12.99
CA GLU A 116 -3.77 -10.59 -12.57
C GLU A 116 -3.32 -11.96 -12.02
#